data_AF-A0A962HLR5-F1
#
_entry.id   AF-A0A962HLR5-F1
#
_cell.length_a   1.000
_cell.length_b   1.000
_cell.length_c   1.000
_cell.angle_alpha   90.00
_cell.angle_beta   90.00
_cell.angle_gamma   90.00
#
_symmetry.space_group_name_H-M   'P 1'
#
loop_
_entity.id
_entity.type
_entity.pdbx_description
1 polymer ?
#
loop_
_entity_poly.entity_id
_entity_poly.type
_entity_poly.pdbx_seq_one_letter_code
_entity_poly.pdbx_strand_id
1 'polypeptide(L)'
;MPHKGKKHWQWIAETDVSLTRPKPSSKKSRKPAVPGSPVEACLVISRILTDDGKLLAEWFLITHVTEVDKVTIALWYYGYW
;
A
#
# COMPACT_ATOMS: atom_id res chain seq x y z
N MET A 1 27.19 -8.67 -16.29
CA MET A 1 27.51 -7.57 -15.37
C MET A 1 26.74 -7.81 -14.07
N PRO A 2 27.38 -7.96 -12.90
CA PRO A 2 26.62 -8.20 -11.68
C PRO A 2 26.00 -6.87 -11.25
N HIS A 3 24.67 -6.80 -11.28
CA HIS A 3 23.95 -5.68 -10.68
C HIS A 3 24.27 -5.68 -9.18
N LYS A 4 25.10 -4.75 -8.72
CA LYS A 4 25.44 -4.59 -7.29
C LYS A 4 24.27 -3.93 -6.57
N GLY A 5 23.22 -4.71 -6.31
CA GLY A 5 22.16 -4.29 -5.40
C GLY A 5 22.75 -4.04 -4.02
N LYS A 6 22.66 -2.80 -3.51
CA LYS A 6 23.08 -2.47 -2.16
C LYS A 6 21.97 -2.93 -1.19
N LYS A 7 22.34 -3.68 -0.15
CA LYS A 7 21.39 -4.09 0.88
C LYS A 7 20.99 -2.87 1.69
N HIS A 8 19.70 -2.77 2.01
CA HIS A 8 19.11 -1.70 2.80
C HIS A 8 18.13 -2.29 3.80
N TRP A 9 17.83 -1.55 4.85
CA TRP A 9 16.83 -1.95 5.84
C TRP A 9 15.44 -1.63 5.32
N GLN A 10 14.56 -2.62 5.38
CA GLN A 10 13.14 -2.43 5.14
C GLN A 10 12.41 -2.40 6.49
N TRP A 11 11.63 -1.35 6.69
CA TRP A 11 10.74 -1.22 7.83
C TRP A 11 9.30 -1.30 7.35
N ILE A 12 8.48 -2.08 8.05
CA ILE A 12 7.06 -2.27 7.76
C ILE A 12 6.25 -1.82 8.98
N ALA A 13 5.20 -1.04 8.73
CA ALA A 13 4.09 -0.89 9.66
C ALA A 13 2.78 -1.26 8.99
N GLU A 14 1.84 -1.73 9.79
CA GLU A 14 0.51 -2.11 9.35
C GLU A 14 -0.56 -1.55 10.29
N THR A 15 -1.73 -1.27 9.74
CA THR A 15 -2.92 -0.91 10.52
C THR A 15 -4.17 -1.28 9.75
N ASP A 16 -5.21 -1.72 10.47
CA ASP A 16 -6.52 -1.93 9.87
C ASP A 16 -7.19 -0.59 9.54
N VAL A 17 -7.85 -0.53 8.39
CA VAL A 17 -8.52 0.66 7.85
C VAL A 17 -9.85 0.28 7.21
N SER A 18 -10.86 1.12 7.38
CA SER A 18 -12.16 0.95 6.73
C SER A 18 -12.34 1.97 5.62
N LEU A 19 -12.53 1.50 4.38
CA LEU A 19 -12.73 2.35 3.20
C LEU A 19 -14.22 2.66 3.04
N THR A 20 -14.59 3.93 3.26
CA THR A 20 -15.99 4.39 3.29
C THR A 20 -16.42 5.16 2.04
N ARG A 21 -15.51 5.34 1.06
CA ARG A 21 -15.78 6.22 -0.09
C ARG A 21 -16.84 5.63 -1.02
N PRO A 22 -17.96 6.33 -1.26
CA PRO A 22 -18.97 5.90 -2.23
C PRO A 22 -18.43 6.00 -3.66
N LYS A 23 -18.94 5.15 -4.56
CA LYS A 23 -18.53 5.11 -5.96
C LYS A 23 -18.83 6.45 -6.66
N PRO A 24 -17.84 7.11 -7.31
CA PRO A 24 -18.11 8.32 -8.09
C PRO A 24 -19.02 7.99 -9.28
N SER A 25 -20.10 8.76 -9.45
CA SER A 25 -21.00 8.63 -10.61
C SER A 25 -20.31 9.18 -11.87
N SER A 26 -20.05 8.33 -12.87
CA SER A 26 -19.46 8.77 -14.15
C SER A 26 -20.50 9.23 -15.19
N LYS A 27 -21.78 9.38 -14.84
CA LYS A 27 -22.84 9.79 -15.77
C LYS A 27 -23.25 11.26 -15.53
N LYS A 28 -23.50 11.98 -16.63
CA LYS A 28 -23.98 13.38 -16.72
C LYS A 28 -25.24 13.71 -15.89
N SER A 29 -25.89 12.72 -15.28
CA SER A 29 -27.00 12.92 -14.35
C SER A 29 -26.55 12.63 -12.91
N ARG A 30 -26.80 13.58 -12.01
CA ARG A 30 -26.62 13.46 -10.56
C ARG A 30 -27.54 12.36 -10.01
N LYS A 31 -27.15 11.09 -10.13
CA LYS A 31 -27.71 10.05 -9.27
C LYS A 31 -27.12 10.22 -7.86
N PRO A 32 -27.92 10.08 -6.80
CA PRO A 32 -27.40 10.13 -5.44
C PRO A 32 -26.28 9.09 -5.27
N ALA A 33 -25.18 9.52 -4.67
CA ALA A 33 -24.09 8.62 -4.31
C ALA A 33 -24.64 7.58 -3.34
N VAL A 34 -24.79 6.33 -3.79
CA VAL A 34 -25.21 5.24 -2.92
C VAL A 34 -24.00 4.87 -2.06
N PRO A 35 -24.06 5.02 -0.73
CA PRO A 35 -23.01 4.52 0.15
C PRO A 35 -23.02 2.99 0.03
N GLY A 36 -21.94 2.42 -0.49
CA GLY A 36 -21.71 0.98 -0.35
C GLY A 36 -21.33 0.66 1.09
N SER A 37 -21.40 -0.63 1.47
CA SER A 37 -20.83 -1.08 2.74
C SER A 37 -19.34 -0.73 2.81
N PRO A 38 -18.83 -0.27 3.97
CA PRO A 38 -17.41 -0.05 4.15
C PRO A 38 -16.60 -1.30 3.82
N VAL A 39 -15.47 -1.12 3.16
CA VAL A 39 -14.55 -2.22 2.84
C VAL A 39 -13.42 -2.20 3.87
N GLU A 40 -13.39 -3.22 4.70
CA GLU A 40 -12.29 -3.44 5.65
C GLU A 40 -11.02 -3.82 4.88
N ALA A 41 -9.91 -3.18 5.20
CA ALA A 41 -8.63 -3.41 4.56
C ALA A 41 -7.49 -3.15 5.55
N CYS A 42 -6.27 -3.39 5.13
CA CYS A 42 -5.06 -3.11 5.88
C CYS A 42 -4.22 -2.11 5.10
N LEU A 43 -3.79 -1.04 5.77
CA LEU A 43 -2.78 -0.11 5.28
C LEU A 43 -1.41 -0.64 5.71
N VAL A 44 -0.56 -0.93 4.73
CA VAL A 44 0.84 -1.32 4.92
C VAL A 44 1.73 -0.17 4.47
N ILE A 45 2.59 0.29 5.38
CA ILE A 45 3.61 1.31 5.12
C ILE A 45 4.95 0.59 5.01
N SER A 46 5.59 0.67 3.86
CA SER A 46 6.92 0.11 3.62
C SER A 46 7.94 1.23 3.44
N ARG A 47 9.00 1.24 4.23
CA ARG A 47 10.09 2.21 4.14
C ARG A 47 11.41 1.51 3.89
N ILE A 48 12.18 1.98 2.92
CA ILE A 48 13.59 1.64 2.79
C ILE A 48 14.40 2.74 3.47
N LEU A 49 15.25 2.33 4.40
CA LEU A 49 16.19 3.18 5.10
C LEU A 49 17.63 2.76 4.75
N THR A 50 18.53 3.73 4.65
CA THR A 50 19.97 3.47 4.71
C THR A 50 20.40 3.11 6.13
N ASP A 51 21.64 2.64 6.29
CA ASP A 51 22.21 2.32 7.61
C ASP A 51 22.33 3.57 8.52
N ASP A 52 22.47 4.77 7.94
CA ASP A 52 22.43 6.05 8.65
C ASP A 52 21.01 6.57 8.92
N GLY A 53 19.97 5.78 8.60
CA GLY A 53 18.57 6.11 8.87
C GLY A 53 17.92 7.05 7.87
N LYS A 54 18.56 7.32 6.73
CA LYS A 54 17.99 8.15 5.66
C LYS A 54 16.94 7.35 4.88
N LEU A 55 15.76 7.94 4.71
CA LEU A 55 14.69 7.38 3.88
C LEU A 55 15.09 7.42 2.39
N LEU A 56 15.14 6.25 1.77
CA LEU A 56 15.39 6.08 0.34
C LEU A 56 14.09 6.02 -0.45
N ALA A 57 13.08 5.34 0.11
CA ALA A 57 11.79 5.19 -0.52
C ALA A 57 10.73 4.82 0.52
N GLU A 58 9.49 5.22 0.25
CA GLU A 58 8.32 4.92 1.07
C GLU A 58 7.13 4.57 0.18
N TRP A 59 6.39 3.54 0.58
CA TRP A 59 5.15 3.11 -0.07
C TRP A 59 4.02 3.00 0.94
N PHE A 60 2.85 3.48 0.54
CA PHE A 60 1.59 3.31 1.25
C PHE A 60 0.71 2.38 0.42
N LEU A 61 0.54 1.16 0.90
CA LEU A 61 -0.17 0.11 0.19
C LEU A 61 -1.46 -0.20 0.95
N ILE A 62 -2.58 -0.22 0.26
CA ILE A 62 -3.85 -0.68 0.84
C ILE A 62 -4.13 -2.07 0.29
N THR A 63 -4.32 -3.05 1.17
CA THR A 63 -4.57 -4.44 0.79
C THR A 63 -5.69 -5.05 1.61
N HIS A 64 -6.59 -5.77 0.95
CA HIS A 64 -7.57 -6.64 1.61
C HIS A 64 -6.99 -8.06 1.83
N VAL A 65 -5.77 -8.34 1.35
CA VAL A 65 -5.17 -9.67 1.45
C VAL A 65 -4.68 -9.90 2.88
N THR A 66 -5.29 -10.90 3.53
CA THR A 66 -4.97 -11.31 4.91
C THR A 66 -4.13 -12.59 4.97
N GLU A 67 -4.12 -13.38 3.90
CA GLU A 67 -3.46 -14.70 3.86
C GLU A 67 -1.94 -14.62 3.60
N VAL A 68 -1.44 -13.43 3.24
CA VAL A 68 -0.05 -13.21 2.87
C VAL A 68 0.58 -12.20 3.82
N ASP A 69 1.79 -12.49 4.25
CA ASP A 69 2.59 -11.60 5.09
C ASP A 69 2.84 -10.25 4.41
N LYS A 70 2.77 -9.17 5.20
CA LYS A 70 2.85 -7.80 4.64
C LYS A 70 4.24 -7.46 4.12
N VAL A 71 5.31 -8.09 4.62
CA VAL A 71 6.65 -7.95 4.04
C VAL A 71 6.63 -8.49 2.61
N THR A 72 5.98 -9.64 2.38
CA THR A 72 5.86 -10.23 1.04
C THR A 72 5.02 -9.36 0.10
N ILE A 73 3.92 -8.80 0.59
CA ILE A 73 3.12 -7.83 -0.19
C ILE A 73 3.97 -6.62 -0.55
N ALA A 74 4.70 -6.04 0.41
CA ALA A 74 5.58 -4.90 0.15
C ALA A 74 6.69 -5.24 -0.85
N LEU A 75 7.22 -6.46 -0.81
CA LEU A 75 8.25 -6.94 -1.75
C LEU A 75 7.74 -6.98 -3.20
N TRP A 76 6.48 -7.36 -3.44
CA TRP A 76 5.91 -7.34 -4.79
C TRP A 76 5.91 -5.95 -5.39
N TYR A 77 5.72 -4.91 -4.56
CA TYR A 77 5.67 -3.52 -5.02
C TYR A 77 7.05 -2.90 -5.26
N TYR A 78 8.16 -3.57 -4.94
CA TYR A 78 9.49 -3.10 -5.32
C TYR A 78 9.76 -3.15 -6.82
N GLY A 79 9.18 -4.12 -7.54
CA GLY A 79 9.51 -4.38 -8.94
C GLY A 79 8.54 -3.79 -9.97
N TYR A 80 7.48 -3.12 -9.52
CA TYR A 80 6.49 -2.47 -10.40
C TYR A 80 6.84 -1.03 -10.78
N TRP A 81 8.06 -0.59 -10.46
CA TRP A 81 8.67 0.70 -10.79
C TRP A 81 10.09 0.49 -11.29
#